data_AF-A0A3B1AHZ3-F1
#
_entry.id   AF-A0A3B1AHZ3-F1
#
_cell.length_a   1.000
_cell.length_b   1.000
_cell.length_c   1.000
_cell.angle_alpha   90.00
_cell.angle_beta   90.00
_cell.angle_gamma   90.00
#
_symmetry.space_group_name_H-M   'P 1'
#
loop_
_entity.id
_entity.type
_entity.pdbx_description
1 polymer ?
#
loop_
_entity_poly.entity_id
_entity_poly.type
_entity_poly.pdbx_seq_one_letter_code
_entity_poly.pdbx_strand_id
1 'polypeptide(L)'
;MDEERRDKLDTDAGGDYDEENAVCYLQILLSDQLNNINRNTMFQDMDSWGYTFRLGSAKQWFEKDAEDAKNWLIQKNIIKQNQQLQL
;
A
#
# COMPACT_ATOMS: atom_id res chain seq x y z
N MET A 1 31.36 -8.99 -2.91
CA MET A 1 29.91 -8.84 -3.17
C MET A 1 29.64 -9.75 -4.35
N ASP A 2 29.00 -10.89 -4.10
CA ASP A 2 28.94 -12.00 -5.07
C ASP A 2 27.99 -11.68 -6.23
N GLU A 3 28.49 -11.91 -7.44
CA GLU A 3 27.86 -11.61 -8.73
C GLU A 3 26.54 -12.37 -8.96
N GLU A 4 26.33 -13.50 -8.27
CA GLU A 4 25.13 -14.34 -8.39
C GLU A 4 23.83 -13.68 -7.92
N ARG A 5 23.88 -12.60 -7.12
CA ARG A 5 22.65 -11.87 -6.74
C ARG A 5 22.17 -10.91 -7.81
N ARG A 6 23.02 -10.48 -8.76
CA ARG A 6 22.65 -9.49 -9.77
C ARG A 6 21.82 -10.07 -10.91
N ASP A 7 22.05 -11.32 -11.29
CA ASP A 7 21.36 -11.95 -12.44
C ASP A 7 19.90 -12.35 -12.16
N LYS A 8 19.49 -12.47 -10.89
CA LYS A 8 18.09 -12.76 -10.52
C LYS A 8 17.25 -11.52 -10.25
N LEU A 9 17.85 -10.34 -10.22
CA LEU A 9 17.18 -9.08 -9.91
C LEU A 9 16.55 -8.41 -11.14
N ASP A 10 16.80 -8.93 -12.34
CA ASP A 10 16.42 -8.29 -13.61
C ASP A 10 15.08 -8.80 -14.20
N THR A 11 14.36 -9.69 -13.51
CA THR A 11 13.09 -10.24 -14.06
C THR A 11 12.02 -10.51 -13.01
N ASP A 12 12.34 -10.36 -11.72
CA ASP A 12 11.37 -10.49 -10.65
C ASP A 12 11.76 -9.53 -9.54
N ALA A 13 11.18 -8.32 -9.57
CA ALA A 13 11.11 -7.50 -8.37
C ALA A 13 10.13 -8.23 -7.45
N GLY A 14 10.60 -9.30 -6.78
CA GLY A 14 9.81 -10.27 -6.03
C GLY A 14 9.15 -9.66 -4.78
N GLY A 15 8.32 -8.65 -4.99
CA GLY A 15 7.35 -8.16 -4.05
C GLY A 15 6.18 -9.12 -4.10
N ASP A 16 5.86 -9.70 -2.95
CA ASP A 16 4.64 -10.46 -2.81
C ASP A 16 3.44 -9.53 -3.05
N TYR A 17 2.32 -10.08 -3.54
CA TYR A 17 1.07 -9.34 -3.71
C TYR A 17 0.68 -8.51 -2.47
N ASP A 18 1.05 -8.99 -1.28
CA ASP A 18 0.84 -8.30 -0.02
C ASP A 18 1.66 -7.00 0.11
N GLU A 19 2.89 -6.97 -0.42
CA GLU A 19 3.75 -5.78 -0.46
C GLU A 19 3.18 -4.70 -1.38
N GLU A 20 2.74 -5.07 -2.58
CA GLU A 20 2.13 -4.11 -3.52
C GLU A 20 0.86 -3.47 -2.95
N ASN A 21 0.02 -4.29 -2.31
CA ASN A 21 -1.19 -3.82 -1.64
C ASN A 21 -0.87 -3.00 -0.39
N ALA A 22 0.18 -3.36 0.35
CA ALA A 22 0.68 -2.60 1.49
C ALA A 22 1.16 -1.20 1.09
N VAL A 23 1.86 -1.07 -0.05
CA VAL A 23 2.25 0.25 -0.57
C VAL A 23 1.01 1.09 -0.92
N CYS A 24 0.01 0.50 -1.59
CA CYS A 24 -1.26 1.20 -1.88
C CYS A 24 -1.95 1.67 -0.59
N TYR A 25 -1.99 0.80 0.44
CA TYR A 25 -2.57 1.13 1.74
C TYR A 25 -1.82 2.27 2.44
N LEU A 26 -0.49 2.24 2.36
CA LEU A 26 0.39 3.24 2.95
C LEU A 26 0.21 4.61 2.31
N GLN A 27 0.05 4.68 0.99
CA GLN A 27 -0.21 5.94 0.27
C GLN A 27 -1.48 6.63 0.79
N ILE A 28 -2.54 5.85 1.07
CA ILE A 28 -3.78 6.36 1.62
C ILE A 28 -3.57 6.88 3.05
N LEU A 29 -2.83 6.17 3.90
CA LEU A 29 -2.52 6.65 5.25
C LEU A 29 -1.65 7.92 5.24
N LEU A 30 -0.65 7.98 4.37
CA LEU A 30 0.23 9.14 4.21
C LEU A 30 -0.54 10.37 3.73
N SER A 31 -1.57 10.19 2.90
CA SER A 31 -2.42 11.28 2.43
C SER A 31 -3.02 12.08 3.59
N ASP A 32 -3.33 11.43 4.70
CA ASP A 32 -3.89 12.04 5.91
C ASP A 32 -2.88 12.90 6.70
N GLN A 33 -1.58 12.77 6.40
CA GLN A 33 -0.52 13.60 6.98
C GLN A 33 -0.18 14.82 6.12
N LEU A 34 -0.73 14.91 4.90
CA LEU A 34 -0.48 16.01 3.99
C LEU A 34 -1.51 17.12 4.22
N ASN A 35 -1.05 18.38 4.32
CA ASN A 35 -1.91 19.51 4.68
C ASN A 35 -3.05 19.83 3.68
N ASN A 36 -3.01 19.27 2.47
CA ASN A 36 -3.94 19.60 1.37
C ASN A 36 -4.65 18.38 0.78
N ILE A 37 -4.32 17.18 1.22
CA ILE A 37 -4.90 15.93 0.73
C ILE A 37 -5.49 15.22 1.94
N ASN A 38 -6.58 14.48 1.72
CA ASN A 38 -7.14 13.60 2.73
C ASN A 38 -7.44 12.25 2.09
N ARG A 39 -7.77 11.26 2.92
CA ARG A 39 -8.04 9.89 2.44
C ARG A 39 -9.16 9.84 1.40
N ASN A 40 -10.20 10.65 1.51
CA ASN A 40 -11.30 10.66 0.55
C ASN A 40 -10.86 11.16 -0.82
N THR A 41 -10.06 12.22 -0.86
CA THR A 41 -9.45 12.72 -2.11
C THR A 41 -8.54 11.66 -2.71
N MET A 42 -7.70 11.01 -1.88
CA MET A 42 -6.83 9.93 -2.35
C MET A 42 -7.63 8.75 -2.93
N PHE A 43 -8.75 8.35 -2.31
CA PHE A 43 -9.61 7.30 -2.90
C PHE A 43 -10.14 7.68 -4.28
N GLN A 44 -10.58 8.93 -4.45
CA GLN A 44 -11.09 9.43 -5.74
C GLN A 44 -9.99 9.51 -6.78
N ASP A 45 -8.79 9.95 -6.38
CA ASP A 45 -7.63 10.01 -7.26
C ASP A 45 -7.22 8.61 -7.71
N MET A 46 -7.14 7.65 -6.79
CA MET A 46 -6.85 6.24 -7.12
C MET A 46 -7.89 5.64 -8.07
N ASP A 47 -9.18 5.86 -7.81
CA ASP A 47 -10.26 5.42 -8.70
C ASP A 47 -10.14 6.10 -10.09
N SER A 48 -9.76 7.40 -10.14
CA SER A 48 -9.57 8.15 -11.39
C SER A 48 -8.32 7.76 -12.17
N TRP A 49 -7.26 7.33 -11.47
CA TRP A 49 -6.06 6.77 -12.08
C TRP A 49 -6.29 5.38 -12.67
N GLY A 50 -7.45 4.76 -12.39
CA GLY A 50 -7.84 3.46 -12.91
C GLY A 50 -7.48 2.28 -12.00
N TYR A 51 -7.23 2.52 -10.72
CA TYR A 51 -7.03 1.42 -9.76
C TYR A 51 -8.31 0.60 -9.67
N THR A 52 -8.20 -0.68 -10.03
CA THR A 52 -9.34 -1.60 -10.00
C THR A 52 -9.10 -2.64 -8.91
N PHE A 53 -9.65 -2.38 -7.74
CA PHE A 53 -9.63 -3.34 -6.64
C PHE A 53 -10.78 -4.34 -6.76
N ARG A 54 -10.71 -5.45 -6.00
CA ARG A 54 -11.71 -6.53 -5.99
C ARG A 54 -13.15 -6.04 -5.76
N LEU A 55 -13.32 -4.95 -5.01
CA LEU A 55 -14.61 -4.34 -4.69
C LEU A 55 -15.00 -3.16 -5.59
N GLY A 56 -14.19 -2.84 -6.61
CA GLY A 56 -14.52 -1.81 -7.62
C GLY A 56 -14.32 -0.36 -7.19
N SER A 57 -13.89 -0.10 -5.94
CA SER A 57 -13.42 1.23 -5.50
C SER A 57 -12.34 1.09 -4.44
N ALA A 58 -11.35 1.99 -4.49
CA ALA A 58 -10.26 2.10 -3.52
C ALA A 58 -10.77 2.25 -2.09
N LYS A 59 -11.87 3.00 -1.89
CA LYS A 59 -12.48 3.16 -0.58
C LYS A 59 -13.01 1.84 -0.02
N GLN A 60 -13.77 1.10 -0.84
CA GLN A 60 -14.37 -0.16 -0.40
C GLN A 60 -13.29 -1.20 -0.09
N TRP A 61 -12.25 -1.25 -0.93
CA TRP A 61 -11.09 -2.09 -0.69
C TRP A 61 -10.41 -1.73 0.64
N PHE A 62 -10.09 -0.46 0.88
CA PHE A 62 -9.43 -0.02 2.11
C PHE A 62 -10.21 -0.38 3.38
N GLU A 63 -11.54 -0.25 3.33
CA GLU A 63 -12.42 -0.51 4.47
C GLU A 63 -12.72 -2.00 4.71
N LYS A 64 -12.70 -2.84 3.67
CA LYS A 64 -13.25 -4.21 3.75
C LYS A 64 -12.34 -5.34 3.27
N ASP A 65 -11.30 -5.04 2.49
CA ASP A 65 -10.50 -6.05 1.78
C ASP A 65 -8.97 -5.81 1.90
N ALA A 66 -8.56 -4.76 2.61
CA ALA A 66 -7.15 -4.39 2.77
C ALA A 66 -6.53 -4.86 4.10
N GLU A 67 -7.09 -5.90 4.72
CA GLU A 67 -6.60 -6.41 6.01
C GLU A 67 -5.21 -7.04 5.90
N ASP A 68 -4.96 -7.79 4.81
CA ASP A 68 -3.64 -8.38 4.54
C ASP A 68 -2.56 -7.31 4.35
N ALA A 69 -2.87 -6.26 3.58
CA ALA A 69 -2.01 -5.09 3.39
C ALA A 69 -1.69 -4.38 4.71
N LYS A 70 -2.72 -4.17 5.55
CA LYS A 70 -2.56 -3.59 6.89
C LYS A 70 -1.65 -4.46 7.76
N ASN A 71 -1.88 -5.78 7.76
CA ASN A 71 -1.12 -6.73 8.57
C ASN A 71 0.35 -6.76 8.13
N TRP A 72 0.62 -6.73 6.83
CA TRP A 72 1.97 -6.65 6.29
C TRP A 72 2.70 -5.39 6.81
N LEU A 73 2.06 -4.21 6.74
CA LEU A 73 2.65 -2.95 7.25
C LEU A 73 2.93 -2.98 8.76
N ILE A 74 2.05 -3.61 9.54
CA ILE A 74 2.25 -3.80 10.99
C ILE A 74 3.43 -4.75 11.25
N GLN A 75 3.51 -5.86 10.53
CA GLN A 75 4.62 -6.83 10.65
C GLN A 75 5.97 -6.20 10.29
N LYS A 76 6.00 -5.27 9.32
CA LYS A 76 7.19 -4.48 8.96
C LYS A 76 7.44 -3.28 9.88
N ASN A 77 6.62 -3.07 10.91
CA ASN A 77 6.66 -1.93 11.84
C ASN A 77 6.57 -0.55 11.17
N ILE A 78 5.92 -0.45 10.01
CA ILE A 78 5.72 0.83 9.30
C ILE A 78 4.53 1.58 9.91
N ILE A 79 3.50 0.85 10.34
CA ILE A 79 2.31 1.42 10.99
C ILE A 79 2.01 0.68 12.29
N LYS A 80 1.28 1.34 13.19
CA LYS A 80 0.72 0.75 14.41
C LYS A 80 -0.63 0.10 14.11
N GLN A 81 -1.10 -0.71 15.05
CA GLN A 81 -2.40 -1.40 14.93
C GLN A 81 -3.60 -0.44 14.78
N ASN A 82 -3.46 0.79 15.30
CA ASN A 82 -4.41 1.90 15.16
C ASN A 82 -4.23 2.70 13.85
N GLN A 83 -3.51 2.18 12.85
CA GLN A 83 -3.25 2.82 11.56
C GLN A 83 -2.43 4.12 11.63
N GLN A 84 -1.75 4.39 12.74
CA GLN A 84 -0.80 5.50 12.82
C GLN A 84 0.55 5.09 12.24
N LEU A 85 1.16 5.97 11.46
CA LEU A 85 2.51 5.76 10.94
C LEU A 85 3.53 5.70 12.10
N GLN A 86 4.51 4.81 11.97
CA GLN A 86 5.69 4.75 12.81
C GLN A 86 6.84 5.39 12.01
N LEU A 87 6.94 6.72 12.07
CA LEU A 87 8.06 7.50 11.52
C LEU A 87 9.06 7.84 12.62
#